data_AF-A0A524CZW2-F1
#
_entry.id   AF-A0A524CZW2-F1
#
_cell.length_a   1.000
_cell.length_b   1.000
_cell.length_c   1.000
_cell.angle_alpha   90.00
_cell.angle_beta   90.00
_cell.angle_gamma   90.00
#
_symmetry.space_group_name_H-M   'P 1'
#
loop_
_entity.id
_entity.type
_entity.pdbx_description
1 polymer ?
#
loop_
_entity_poly.entity_id
_entity_poly.type
_entity_poly.pdbx_seq_one_letter_code
_entity_poly.pdbx_strand_id
1 'polypeptide(L)' 'MNSTGNRDKFDFEKLDIIKRYFSRRYTVVSKDVREILLKLEVSKKELKEILKAIAFLPEEKQKEFLSELIDENED' A
#
# COMPACT_ATOMS: atom_id res chain seq x y z
N MET A 1 40.88 -14.31 5.14
CA MET A 1 39.96 -14.26 6.30
C MET A 1 40.38 -13.07 7.14
N ASN A 2 39.57 -12.13 7.62
CA ASN A 2 38.13 -11.90 7.69
C ASN A 2 37.95 -10.43 8.09
N SER A 3 36.90 -9.75 7.60
CA SER A 3 35.98 -8.90 8.40
C SER A 3 35.19 -7.92 7.52
N THR A 4 34.34 -8.43 6.62
CA THR A 4 33.30 -7.65 5.92
C THR A 4 31.90 -7.78 6.56
N GLY A 5 31.74 -8.61 7.60
CA GLY A 5 30.42 -9.03 8.09
C GLY A 5 29.62 -8.06 8.96
N ASN A 6 29.97 -6.77 9.05
CA ASN A 6 29.31 -5.86 10.01
C ASN A 6 28.78 -4.54 9.44
N ARG A 7 29.03 -4.23 8.15
CA ARG A 7 28.48 -3.01 7.52
C ARG A 7 27.08 -3.26 6.95
N ASP A 8 26.86 -4.43 6.36
CA ASP A 8 25.60 -4.76 5.69
C ASP A 8 24.39 -4.75 6.64
N LYS A 9 24.57 -5.24 7.88
CA LYS A 9 23.47 -5.35 8.86
C LYS A 9 22.93 -3.98 9.32
N PHE A 10 23.83 -2.99 9.45
CA PHE A 10 23.48 -1.63 9.88
C PHE A 10 22.75 -0.85 8.78
N ASP A 11 23.06 -1.14 7.52
CA ASP A 11 22.38 -0.54 6.36
C ASP A 11 20.98 -1.14 6.15
N PHE A 12 20.79 -2.45 6.37
CA PHE A 12 19.47 -3.09 6.24
C PHE A 12 18.46 -2.61 7.28
N GLU A 13 18.84 -2.49 8.56
CA GLU A 13 17.95 -2.00 9.62
C GLU A 13 17.49 -0.55 9.36
N LYS A 14 18.40 0.31 8.89
CA LYS A 14 18.06 1.68 8.49
C LYS A 14 17.12 1.72 7.28
N LEU A 15 17.36 0.87 6.29
CA LEU A 15 16.51 0.75 5.11
C LEU A 15 15.08 0.36 5.47
N ASP A 16 14.90 -0.58 6.40
CA ASP A 16 13.57 -0.99 6.85
C ASP A 16 12.85 0.11 7.64
N ILE A 17 13.57 0.86 8.48
CA ILE A 17 13.01 2.01 9.20
C ILE A 17 12.59 3.10 8.21
N ILE A 18 13.43 3.39 7.21
CA ILE A 18 13.13 4.36 6.14
C ILE A 18 11.90 3.90 5.35
N LYS A 19 11.85 2.64 4.89
CA LYS A 19 10.68 2.09 4.22
C LYS A 19 9.42 2.20 5.07
N ARG A 20 9.50 1.88 6.37
CA ARG A 20 8.37 2.00 7.31
C ARG A 20 7.93 3.45 7.48
N TYR A 21 8.86 4.41 7.52
CA TYR A 21 8.58 5.83 7.59
C TYR A 21 7.90 6.31 6.30
N PHE A 22 8.44 5.96 5.13
CA PHE A 22 7.86 6.37 3.85
C PHE A 22 6.50 5.71 3.61
N SER A 23 6.32 4.43 3.96
CA SER A 23 5.01 3.76 3.94
C SER A 23 4.02 4.29 4.99
N ARG A 24 4.46 5.03 6.00
CA ARG A 24 3.53 5.71 6.94
C ARG A 24 3.22 7.13 6.49
N ARG A 25 4.19 7.82 5.90
CA ARG A 25 4.12 9.25 5.58
C ARG A 25 3.65 9.53 4.15
N TYR A 26 3.96 8.64 3.22
CA TYR A 26 3.72 8.76 1.78
C TYR A 26 2.98 7.55 1.23
N THR A 27 2.28 6.78 2.07
CA THR A 27 1.31 5.86 1.50
C THR A 27 0.28 6.65 0.71
N VAL A 28 0.22 6.31 -0.56
CA VAL A 28 -0.66 6.89 -1.58
C VAL A 28 -2.14 6.83 -1.19
N VAL A 29 -2.48 5.90 -0.31
CA VAL A 29 -3.83 5.64 0.18
C VAL A 29 -3.90 5.80 1.70
N SER A 30 -4.93 6.52 2.16
CA SER A 30 -5.22 6.76 3.57
C SER A 30 -5.56 5.46 4.32
N LYS A 31 -5.66 5.53 5.66
CA LYS A 31 -6.04 4.36 6.47
C LYS A 31 -7.41 3.84 6.06
N ASP A 32 -8.38 4.73 5.86
CA ASP A 32 -9.75 4.41 5.48
C ASP A 32 -9.80 3.70 4.13
N VAL A 33 -9.11 4.24 3.13
CA VAL A 33 -9.01 3.64 1.78
C VAL A 33 -8.42 2.23 1.86
N ARG A 34 -7.44 2.03 2.76
CA ARG A 34 -6.82 0.72 2.99
C ARG A 34 -7.76 -0.27 3.64
N GLU A 35 -8.63 0.16 4.55
CA GLU A 35 -9.65 -0.69 5.15
C GLU A 35 -10.71 -1.11 4.12
N ILE A 36 -11.10 -0.22 3.22
CA ILE A 36 -12.02 -0.55 2.11
C ILE A 36 -11.37 -1.57 1.16
N LEU A 37 -10.11 -1.34 0.77
CA LEU A 37 -9.35 -2.28 -0.07
C LEU A 37 -9.20 -3.68 0.54
N LEU A 38 -9.16 -3.81 1.88
CA LEU A 38 -9.09 -5.10 2.56
C LEU A 38 -10.42 -5.86 2.57
N LYS A 39 -11.54 -5.15 2.38
CA LYS A 39 -12.88 -5.75 2.26
C LYS A 39 -13.16 -6.25 0.85
N LEU A 40 -12.45 -5.75 -0.16
CA LEU A 40 -12.53 -6.29 -1.51
C LEU A 40 -11.97 -7.71 -1.52
N GLU A 41 -12.81 -8.70 -1.78
CA GLU A 41 -12.42 -10.11 -1.92
C GLU A 41 -11.72 -10.39 -3.27
N VAL A 42 -10.74 -9.54 -3.61
CA VAL A 42 -10.03 -9.57 -4.90
C VAL A 42 -8.66 -10.23 -4.76
N SER A 43 -8.15 -10.77 -5.87
CA SER A 43 -6.80 -11.32 -5.90
C SER A 43 -5.74 -10.24 -5.66
N LYS A 44 -4.54 -10.65 -5.23
CA LYS A 44 -3.38 -9.73 -5.10
C LYS A 44 -3.05 -8.99 -6.41
N LYS A 45 -3.33 -9.60 -7.56
CA LYS A 45 -3.09 -9.01 -8.87
C LYS A 45 -4.08 -7.88 -9.13
N GLU A 46 -5.36 -8.12 -8.89
CA GLU A 46 -6.42 -7.11 -9.02
C GLU A 46 -6.23 -5.97 -8.02
N LEU A 47 -5.93 -6.29 -6.77
CA LEU A 47 -5.63 -5.29 -5.73
C LEU A 47 -4.51 -4.33 -6.17
N LYS A 48 -3.49 -4.84 -6.85
CA LYS A 48 -2.37 -4.04 -7.36
C LYS A 48 -2.79 -3.13 -8.52
N GLU A 49 -3.66 -3.60 -9.41
CA GLU A 49 -4.19 -2.79 -10.51
C GLU A 49 -5.16 -1.72 -9.99
N ILE A 50 -6.04 -2.05 -9.04
CA ILE A 50 -6.91 -1.10 -8.35
C ILE A 50 -6.08 -0.01 -7.68
N LEU A 51 -5.04 -0.39 -6.92
CA LEU A 51 -4.14 0.56 -6.27
C LEU A 51 -3.47 1.51 -7.28
N LYS A 52 -3.04 1.02 -8.45
CA LYS A 52 -2.47 1.89 -9.50
C LYS A 52 -3.51 2.84 -10.08
N ALA A 53 -4.73 2.38 -10.30
CA ALA A 53 -5.81 3.19 -10.86
C ALA A 53 -6.18 4.35 -9.93
N ILE A 54 -6.27 4.08 -8.63
CA ILE A 54 -6.69 5.10 -7.65
C ILE A 54 -5.52 5.94 -7.11
N ALA A 55 -4.26 5.53 -7.36
CA ALA A 55 -3.07 6.17 -6.80
C ALA A 55 -2.93 7.66 -7.10
N PHE A 56 -3.44 8.10 -8.25
CA PHE A 56 -3.34 9.49 -8.71
C PHE A 56 -4.58 10.31 -8.37
N LEU A 57 -5.60 9.69 -7.79
CA LEU A 57 -6.85 10.36 -7.45
C LEU A 57 -6.75 11.01 -6.06
N PRO A 58 -7.43 12.14 -5.84
CA PRO A 58 -7.67 12.66 -4.49
C PRO A 58 -8.41 11.65 -3.63
N GLU A 59 -8.21 11.67 -2.32
CA GLU A 59 -8.75 10.67 -1.39
C GLU A 59 -10.28 10.48 -1.51
N GLU A 60 -11.05 11.55 -1.70
CA GLU A 60 -12.51 11.48 -1.89
C GLU A 60 -12.88 10.64 -3.12
N LYS A 61 -12.14 10.82 -4.22
CA LYS A 61 -12.33 10.07 -5.47
C LYS A 61 -11.85 8.63 -5.36
N GLN A 62 -10.83 8.36 -4.54
CA GLN A 62 -10.43 6.99 -4.22
C GLN A 62 -11.56 6.26 -3.47
N LYS A 63 -12.19 6.92 -2.50
CA LYS A 63 -13.30 6.37 -1.71
C LYS A 63 -14.52 6.08 -2.58
N GLU A 64 -14.92 7.02 -3.42
CA GLU A 64 -16.05 6.88 -4.38
C GLU A 64 -15.87 5.69 -5.32
N PHE A 65 -14.71 5.57 -5.96
CA PHE A 65 -14.40 4.44 -6.84
C PHE A 65 -14.47 3.09 -6.12
N LEU A 66 -13.96 3.02 -4.89
CA LEU A 66 -13.96 1.78 -4.13
C LEU A 66 -15.35 1.42 -3.58
N SER A 67 -16.23 2.39 -3.30
CA SER A 67 -17.62 2.11 -2.94
C SER A 67 -18.40 1.54 -4.13
N GLU A 68 -18.22 2.10 -5.33
CA GLU A 68 -18.85 1.58 -6.55
C GLU A 68 -18.47 0.11 -6.79
N LEU A 69 -17.20 -0.23 -6.59
CA LEU A 69 -16.73 -1.62 -6.70
C LEU A 69 -17.35 -2.55 -5.65
N ILE A 70 -17.72 -2.07 -4.46
CA ILE A 70 -18.37 -2.92 -3.45
C ILE A 70 -19.85 -3.10 -3.79
N ASP A 71 -20.54 -2.02 -4.16
CA ASP A 71 -21.96 -2.04 -4.49
C ASP A 71 -22.24 -2.91 -5.75
N GLU A 72 -21.32 -2.96 -6.72
CA GLU A 72 -21.42 -3.86 -7.89
C GLU A 72 -21.26 -5.35 -7.56
N ASN A 73 -20.76 -5.72 -6.36
CA ASN A 73 -20.59 -7.11 -5.94
C ASN A 73 -21.73 -7.65 -5.08
N GLU A 74 -22.75 -6.83 -4.77
CA GLU A 74 -23.92 -7.23 -3.97
C GLU A 74 -25.15 -7.64 -4.81
N ASP A 75 -25.07 -7.64 -6.15
CA ASP A 75 -26.07 -8.16 -7.10
C ASP A 75 -25.70 -9.55 -7.66
#